data_AF-A0A7S0CUV9-F1
#
_entry.id   AF-A0A7S0CUV9-F1
#
_cell.length_a   1.000
_cell.length_b   1.000
_cell.length_c   1.000
_cell.angle_alpha   90.00
_cell.angle_beta   90.00
_cell.angle_gamma   90.00
#
_symmetry.space_group_name_H-M   'P 1'
#
loop_
_entity.id
_entity.type
_entity.pdbx_description
1 polymer ?
#
loop_
_entity_poly.entity_id
_entity_poly.type
_entity_poly.pdbx_seq_one_letter_code
_entity_poly.pdbx_strand_id
1 'polypeptide(L)'
;LVKSKQIGQDLDNQRDVYRPIARAGSNLFFTIDQLKAVNNMYQYSLTSFLQLFRANLETKVAGDPNDLKKRIRTLCRSLLVSTVEYVLSSLFKADRLMFGMHIVHGMFKRQFQKGEWEFFTGEMVMPTGLDIESLPGWTNQLSKRQKATFAHLLSAFPSLAQSLDIGNSGWGSFMENPRCESGEFPAEKAGSI
;
A
#
# COMPACT_ATOMS: atom_id res chain seq x y z
N LEU A 1 29.50 -34.20 17.27
CA LEU A 1 29.48 -33.22 16.16
C LEU A 1 28.28 -33.43 15.22
N VAL A 2 28.08 -34.61 14.62
CA VAL A 2 26.95 -34.88 13.68
C VAL A 2 25.56 -34.68 14.32
N LYS A 3 25.32 -35.22 15.52
CA LYS A 3 24.06 -35.03 16.25
C LYS A 3 23.74 -33.56 16.56
N SER A 4 24.76 -32.76 16.90
CA SER A 4 24.60 -31.32 17.15
C SER A 4 24.23 -30.57 15.87
N LYS A 5 24.78 -30.97 14.71
CA LYS A 5 24.42 -30.41 13.40
C LYS A 5 22.97 -30.72 13.04
N GLN A 6 22.49 -31.95 13.27
CA GLN A 6 21.10 -32.34 13.03
C GLN A 6 20.12 -31.58 13.93
N ILE A 7 20.41 -31.45 15.22
CA ILE A 7 19.57 -30.67 16.16
C ILE A 7 19.50 -29.20 15.73
N GLY A 8 20.62 -28.61 15.31
CA GLY A 8 20.64 -27.24 14.81
C GLY A 8 19.74 -27.05 13.58
N GLN A 9 19.83 -27.96 12.61
CA GLN A 9 18.99 -27.93 11.40
C GLN A 9 17.50 -28.08 11.71
N ASP A 10 17.14 -28.98 12.62
CA ASP A 10 15.73 -29.18 13.00
C ASP A 10 15.15 -27.95 13.73
N LEU A 11 15.96 -27.33 14.59
CA LEU A 11 15.59 -26.10 15.29
C LEU A 11 15.41 -24.92 14.31
N ASP A 12 16.30 -24.80 13.32
CA ASP A 12 16.17 -23.79 12.27
C ASP A 12 14.90 -24.03 11.42
N ASN A 13 14.59 -25.28 11.07
CA ASN A 13 13.35 -25.61 10.37
C ASN A 13 12.11 -25.23 11.17
N GLN A 14 12.12 -25.45 12.49
CA GLN A 14 11.02 -25.04 13.38
C GLN A 14 10.89 -23.51 13.45
N ARG A 15 12.00 -22.77 13.49
CA ARG A 15 12.01 -21.30 13.49
C ARG A 15 11.54 -20.71 12.16
N ASP A 16 11.91 -21.35 11.06
CA ASP A 16 11.58 -20.89 9.71
C ASP A 16 10.06 -20.79 9.49
N VAL A 17 9.29 -21.66 10.14
CA VAL A 17 7.83 -21.59 10.07
C VAL A 17 7.28 -20.28 10.63
N TYR A 18 7.92 -19.68 11.64
CA TYR A 18 7.48 -18.42 12.28
C TYR A 18 8.11 -17.16 11.66
N ARG A 19 9.05 -17.29 10.71
CA ARG A 19 9.62 -16.12 10.02
C ARG A 19 8.59 -15.18 9.37
N PRO A 20 7.47 -15.65 8.79
CA PRO A 20 6.50 -14.76 8.16
C PRO A 20 5.91 -13.72 9.12
N ILE A 21 5.56 -14.13 10.34
CA ILE A 21 5.02 -13.21 11.36
C ILE A 21 6.09 -12.28 11.92
N ALA A 22 7.31 -12.78 12.11
CA ALA A 22 8.44 -11.93 12.53
C ALA A 22 8.75 -10.85 11.49
N ARG A 23 8.76 -11.21 10.19
CA ARG A 23 8.95 -10.26 9.09
C ARG A 23 7.80 -9.26 9.00
N ALA A 24 6.55 -9.71 9.11
CA ALA A 24 5.39 -8.83 9.10
C ALA A 24 5.43 -7.83 10.28
N GLY A 25 5.74 -8.30 11.49
CA GLY A 25 5.88 -7.45 12.67
C GLY A 25 7.02 -6.45 12.56
N SER A 26 8.18 -6.87 12.07
CA SER A 26 9.32 -5.97 11.84
C SER A 26 8.99 -4.89 10.81
N ASN A 27 8.37 -5.27 9.68
CA ASN A 27 7.96 -4.32 8.65
C ASN A 27 6.94 -3.31 9.21
N LEU A 28 5.96 -3.81 9.98
CA LEU A 28 4.93 -2.97 10.59
C LEU A 28 5.53 -1.97 11.58
N PHE A 29 6.43 -2.41 12.45
CA PHE A 29 7.12 -1.53 13.40
C PHE A 29 7.90 -0.42 12.69
N PHE A 30 8.72 -0.76 11.70
CA PHE A 30 9.49 0.26 10.97
C PHE A 30 8.59 1.19 10.15
N THR A 31 7.45 0.71 9.67
CA THR A 31 6.46 1.55 8.99
C THR A 31 5.88 2.58 9.97
N ILE A 32 5.50 2.19 11.19
CA ILE A 32 4.97 3.14 12.18
C ILE A 32 6.05 4.07 12.76
N ASP A 33 7.31 3.62 12.89
CA ASP A 33 8.42 4.45 13.38
C ASP A 33 8.73 5.62 12.42
N GLN A 34 8.47 5.44 11.12
CA GLN A 34 8.65 6.50 10.13
C GLN A 34 7.66 7.66 10.29
N LEU A 35 6.56 7.49 11.05
CA LEU A 35 5.58 8.56 11.26
C LEU A 35 6.15 9.77 12.01
N LYS A 36 7.24 9.59 12.76
CA LYS A 36 7.95 10.70 13.40
C LYS A 36 8.44 11.75 12.39
N ALA A 37 8.69 11.35 11.14
CA ALA A 37 9.10 12.25 10.07
C ALA A 37 7.96 13.15 9.58
N VAL A 38 6.70 12.70 9.74
CA VAL A 38 5.51 13.50 9.44
C VAL A 38 5.26 14.49 10.57
N ASN A 39 5.24 14.00 11.81
CA ASN A 39 5.08 14.81 13.00
C ASN A 39 5.85 14.17 14.16
N ASN A 40 6.68 14.97 14.82
CA ASN A 40 7.49 14.52 15.97
C ASN A 40 6.65 13.94 17.13
N MET A 41 5.36 14.28 17.22
CA MET A 41 4.45 13.70 18.22
C MET A 41 4.10 12.22 17.94
N TYR A 42 4.24 11.74 16.70
CA TYR A 42 3.92 10.37 16.29
C TYR A 42 5.11 9.44 16.49
N GLN A 43 5.56 9.34 17.73
CA GLN A 43 6.68 8.50 18.12
C GLN A 43 6.19 7.28 18.89
N TYR A 44 6.54 6.09 18.39
CA TYR A 44 6.18 4.81 18.99
C TYR A 44 7.44 4.08 19.43
N SER A 45 7.45 3.60 20.68
CA SER A 45 8.58 2.82 21.19
C SER A 45 8.48 1.36 20.73
N LEU A 46 9.63 0.72 20.50
CA LEU A 46 9.69 -0.72 20.26
C LEU A 46 9.10 -1.51 21.42
N THR A 47 9.28 -1.04 22.66
CA THR A 47 8.73 -1.68 23.86
C THR A 47 7.21 -1.76 23.82
N SER A 48 6.54 -0.64 23.51
CA SER A 48 5.08 -0.58 23.36
C SER A 48 4.59 -1.49 22.23
N PHE A 49 5.30 -1.49 21.11
CA PHE A 49 4.99 -2.39 19.99
C PHE A 49 5.14 -3.86 20.38
N LEU A 50 6.20 -4.24 21.10
CA LEU A 50 6.40 -5.62 21.54
C LEU A 50 5.35 -6.08 22.55
N GLN A 51 4.83 -5.18 23.40
CA GLN A 51 3.70 -5.49 24.28
C GLN A 51 2.45 -5.81 23.46
N LEU A 52 2.13 -5.00 22.45
CA LEU A 52 1.01 -5.24 21.54
C LEU A 52 1.18 -6.53 20.73
N PHE A 53 2.41 -6.80 20.29
CA PHE A 53 2.78 -8.02 19.57
C PHE A 53 2.56 -9.27 20.44
N ARG A 54 3.02 -9.25 21.69
CA ARG A 54 2.82 -10.35 22.65
C ARG A 54 1.34 -10.58 22.96
N ALA A 55 0.58 -9.51 23.21
CA ALA A 55 -0.86 -9.60 23.43
C ALA A 55 -1.58 -10.25 22.24
N ASN A 56 -1.17 -9.93 21.01
CA ASN A 56 -1.70 -10.57 19.81
C ASN A 56 -1.34 -12.06 19.70
N LEU A 57 -0.15 -12.48 20.16
CA LEU A 57 0.24 -13.90 20.19
C LEU A 57 -0.53 -14.71 21.24
N GLU A 58 -0.86 -14.09 22.37
CA GLU A 58 -1.60 -14.71 23.48
C GLU A 58 -3.10 -14.79 23.21
N THR A 59 -3.60 -13.94 22.31
CA THR A 59 -5.00 -13.98 21.88
C THR A 59 -5.31 -15.38 21.31
N LYS A 60 -6.38 -16.00 21.80
CA LYS A 60 -6.90 -17.27 21.28
C LYS A 60 -7.50 -17.05 19.89
N VAL A 61 -6.65 -16.82 18.90
CA VAL A 61 -7.06 -16.62 17.53
C VAL A 61 -7.67 -17.92 17.02
N ALA A 62 -8.95 -17.84 16.63
CA ALA A 62 -9.70 -18.96 16.08
C ALA A 62 -8.97 -19.57 14.88
N GLY A 63 -8.43 -20.76 15.08
CA GLY A 63 -7.74 -21.55 14.08
C GLY A 63 -7.58 -22.96 14.63
N ASP A 64 -7.80 -23.95 13.77
CA ASP A 64 -7.49 -25.33 14.10
C ASP A 64 -6.00 -25.41 14.49
N PRO A 65 -5.65 -25.88 15.70
CA PRO A 65 -4.26 -26.07 16.12
C PRO A 65 -3.43 -26.86 15.10
N ASN A 66 -4.10 -27.67 14.27
CA ASN A 66 -3.48 -28.48 13.23
C ASN A 66 -3.05 -27.70 11.97
N ASP A 67 -3.49 -26.45 11.76
CA ASP A 67 -3.05 -25.63 10.62
C ASP A 67 -2.25 -24.40 11.08
N LEU A 68 -0.96 -24.64 11.34
CA LEU A 68 0.00 -23.62 11.73
C LEU A 68 0.11 -22.48 10.72
N LYS A 69 0.01 -22.76 9.41
CA LYS A 69 0.10 -21.73 8.37
C LYS A 69 -1.12 -20.80 8.40
N LYS A 70 -2.32 -21.35 8.57
CA LYS A 70 -3.54 -20.56 8.76
C LYS A 70 -3.48 -19.74 10.04
N ARG A 71 -3.03 -20.32 11.15
CA ARG A 71 -2.82 -19.59 12.41
C ARG A 71 -1.88 -18.40 12.24
N ILE A 72 -0.74 -18.58 11.57
CA ILE A 72 0.23 -17.51 11.31
C ILE A 72 -0.40 -16.39 10.47
N ARG A 73 -1.14 -16.71 9.40
CA ARG A 73 -1.84 -15.70 8.60
C ARG A 73 -2.85 -14.90 9.43
N THR A 74 -3.63 -15.56 10.26
CA THR A 74 -4.61 -14.88 11.12
C THR A 74 -3.91 -14.00 12.17
N LEU A 75 -2.82 -14.47 12.77
CA LEU A 75 -2.02 -13.66 13.70
C LEU A 75 -1.42 -12.44 13.02
N CYS A 76 -0.87 -12.56 11.80
CA CYS A 76 -0.38 -11.41 11.03
C CYS A 76 -1.48 -10.37 10.79
N ARG A 77 -2.69 -10.82 10.43
CA ARG A 77 -3.83 -9.93 10.21
C ARG A 77 -4.28 -9.26 11.51
N SER A 78 -4.38 -10.02 12.60
CA SER A 78 -4.73 -9.50 13.93
C SER A 78 -3.74 -8.43 14.37
N LEU A 79 -2.44 -8.73 14.26
CA LEU A 79 -1.36 -7.80 14.60
C LEU A 79 -1.47 -6.48 13.80
N LEU A 80 -1.74 -6.58 12.49
CA LEU A 80 -1.94 -5.40 11.63
C LEU A 80 -3.11 -4.55 12.13
N VAL A 81 -4.27 -5.17 12.34
CA VAL A 81 -5.49 -4.47 12.79
C VAL A 81 -5.27 -3.82 14.14
N SER A 82 -4.78 -4.57 15.14
CA SER A 82 -4.54 -4.02 16.48
C SER A 82 -3.52 -2.88 16.48
N THR A 83 -2.48 -2.96 15.64
CA THR A 83 -1.49 -1.87 15.53
C THR A 83 -2.09 -0.64 14.86
N VAL A 84 -2.87 -0.83 13.80
CA VAL A 84 -3.56 0.27 13.11
C VAL A 84 -4.56 0.95 14.05
N GLU A 85 -5.35 0.21 14.81
CA GLU A 85 -6.29 0.76 15.79
C GLU A 85 -5.58 1.52 16.91
N TYR A 86 -4.48 0.95 17.43
CA TYR A 86 -3.66 1.57 18.46
C TYR A 86 -3.11 2.92 17.99
N VAL A 87 -2.54 2.96 16.78
CA VAL A 87 -1.96 4.18 16.18
C VAL A 87 -3.06 5.18 15.81
N LEU A 88 -4.16 4.76 15.19
CA LEU A 88 -5.27 5.66 14.82
C LEU A 88 -5.91 6.36 16.02
N SER A 89 -5.87 5.73 17.19
CA SER A 89 -6.39 6.30 18.44
C SER A 89 -5.53 7.46 18.96
N SER A 90 -4.23 7.51 18.63
CA SER A 90 -3.32 8.59 18.98
C SER A 90 -3.13 9.65 17.89
N LEU A 91 -3.62 9.42 16.66
CA LEU A 91 -3.49 10.37 15.55
C LEU A 91 -4.59 11.44 15.52
N PHE A 92 -4.21 12.65 15.09
CA PHE A 92 -5.18 13.67 14.72
C PHE A 92 -6.05 13.21 13.55
N LYS A 93 -7.31 13.66 13.52
CA LYS A 93 -8.28 13.26 12.48
C LYS A 93 -7.78 13.57 11.06
N ALA A 94 -7.06 14.69 10.89
CA ALA A 94 -6.50 15.12 9.61
C ALA A 94 -5.46 14.13 9.05
N ASP A 95 -4.68 13.48 9.91
CA ASP A 95 -3.56 12.62 9.50
C ASP A 95 -3.95 11.16 9.29
N ARG A 96 -5.21 10.79 9.60
CA ARG A 96 -5.67 9.39 9.50
C ARG A 96 -5.63 8.84 8.08
N LEU A 97 -5.98 9.67 7.09
CA LEU A 97 -5.96 9.24 5.68
C LEU A 97 -4.52 9.05 5.19
N MET A 98 -3.62 9.97 5.54
CA MET A 98 -2.19 9.85 5.25
C MET A 98 -1.63 8.58 5.87
N PHE A 99 -1.94 8.31 7.14
CA PHE A 99 -1.51 7.08 7.82
C PHE A 99 -2.03 5.81 7.13
N GLY A 100 -3.29 5.82 6.69
CA GLY A 100 -3.86 4.72 5.91
C GLY A 100 -3.03 4.42 4.65
N MET A 101 -2.72 5.44 3.85
CA MET A 101 -1.88 5.28 2.66
C MET A 101 -0.46 4.85 2.99
N HIS A 102 0.14 5.41 4.05
CA HIS A 102 1.48 5.06 4.52
C HIS A 102 1.59 3.59 4.94
N ILE A 103 0.58 3.06 5.65
CA ILE A 103 0.53 1.64 6.02
C ILE A 103 0.37 0.75 4.80
N VAL A 104 -0.51 1.11 3.86
CA VAL A 104 -0.72 0.33 2.63
C VAL A 104 0.59 0.24 1.84
N HIS A 105 1.26 1.36 1.64
CA HIS A 105 2.55 1.39 0.96
C HIS A 105 3.63 0.60 1.72
N GLY A 106 3.77 0.83 3.04
CA GLY A 106 4.79 0.15 3.85
C GLY A 106 4.63 -1.36 3.91
N MET A 107 3.39 -1.85 4.03
CA MET A 107 3.08 -3.28 4.18
C MET A 107 2.93 -4.02 2.85
N PHE A 108 2.43 -3.35 1.81
CA PHE A 108 2.06 -3.96 0.53
C PHE A 108 2.81 -3.38 -0.67
N LYS A 109 4.11 -3.09 -0.51
CA LYS A 109 4.98 -2.56 -1.59
C LYS A 109 4.88 -3.29 -2.93
N ARG A 110 4.55 -4.59 -2.93
CA ARG A 110 4.41 -5.42 -4.15
C ARG A 110 3.16 -5.09 -4.98
N GLN A 111 2.20 -4.35 -4.42
CA GLN A 111 1.00 -3.91 -5.13
C GLN A 111 1.24 -2.65 -5.96
N PHE A 112 2.36 -1.96 -5.74
CA PHE A 112 2.71 -0.73 -6.45
C PHE A 112 3.69 -1.05 -7.58
N GLN A 113 3.47 -0.42 -8.74
CA GLN A 113 4.42 -0.45 -9.84
C GLN A 113 5.68 0.34 -9.48
N LYS A 114 6.78 0.07 -10.18
CA LYS A 114 8.05 0.76 -9.93
C LYS A 114 7.88 2.25 -10.22
N GLY A 115 8.15 3.11 -9.23
CA GLY A 115 8.02 4.56 -9.38
C GLY A 115 6.59 5.08 -9.21
N GLU A 116 5.59 4.21 -8.99
CA GLU A 116 4.20 4.64 -8.85
C GLU A 116 3.98 5.51 -7.63
N TRP A 117 4.54 5.09 -6.50
CA TRP A 117 4.44 5.85 -5.25
C TRP A 117 5.09 7.23 -5.41
N GLU A 118 6.33 7.26 -5.90
CA GLU A 118 7.10 8.49 -6.10
C GLU A 118 6.42 9.43 -7.11
N PHE A 119 5.75 8.89 -8.12
CA PHE A 119 4.96 9.68 -9.06
C PHE A 119 3.78 10.36 -8.35
N PHE A 120 2.99 9.62 -7.58
CA PHE A 120 1.80 10.17 -6.92
C PHE A 120 2.12 11.06 -5.70
N THR A 121 3.24 10.84 -5.02
CA THR A 121 3.72 11.74 -3.96
C THR A 121 4.44 12.97 -4.50
N GLY A 122 4.74 13.02 -5.80
CA GLY A 122 5.45 14.12 -6.45
C GLY A 122 6.96 14.12 -6.23
N GLU A 123 7.52 13.00 -5.78
CA GLU A 123 8.96 12.78 -5.59
C GLU A 123 9.67 12.38 -6.89
N MET A 124 8.92 11.99 -7.93
CA MET A 124 9.48 11.61 -9.23
C MET A 124 9.93 12.84 -10.03
N VAL A 125 11.15 12.78 -10.56
CA VAL A 125 11.65 13.79 -11.52
C VAL A 125 11.01 13.53 -12.87
N MET A 126 10.17 14.47 -13.29
CA MET A 126 9.42 14.36 -14.54
C MET A 126 10.22 14.93 -15.72
N PRO A 127 10.27 14.24 -16.88
CA PRO A 127 11.03 14.70 -18.04
C PRO A 127 10.38 15.93 -18.70
N THR A 128 11.05 17.08 -18.69
CA THR A 128 10.53 18.30 -19.33
C THR A 128 10.38 18.14 -20.85
N GLY A 129 9.28 18.66 -21.39
CA GLY A 129 9.08 18.75 -22.85
C GLY A 129 8.27 17.61 -23.49
N LEU A 130 7.22 17.11 -22.83
CA LEU A 130 6.30 16.16 -23.45
C LEU A 130 5.38 16.83 -24.48
N ASP A 131 5.08 16.10 -25.56
CA ASP A 131 4.12 16.50 -26.58
C ASP A 131 2.70 16.53 -26.02
N ILE A 132 2.21 17.74 -25.74
CA ILE A 132 0.85 17.99 -25.25
C ILE A 132 -0.18 17.87 -26.39
N GLU A 133 0.26 17.90 -27.65
CA GLU A 133 -0.60 17.93 -28.84
C GLU A 133 -1.15 16.55 -29.23
N SER A 134 -0.54 15.45 -28.77
CA SER A 134 -1.02 14.09 -29.03
C SER A 134 -2.12 13.63 -28.07
N LEU A 135 -2.61 14.51 -27.20
CA LEU A 135 -3.64 14.17 -26.22
C LEU A 135 -5.05 14.14 -26.83
N PRO A 136 -5.97 13.30 -26.32
CA PRO A 136 -7.34 13.22 -26.83
C PRO A 136 -8.09 14.55 -26.74
N GLY A 137 -9.05 14.76 -27.64
CA GLY A 137 -9.80 16.01 -27.74
C GLY A 137 -10.58 16.41 -26.48
N TRP A 138 -10.98 15.45 -25.63
CA TRP A 138 -11.64 15.75 -24.35
C TRP A 138 -10.70 16.49 -23.38
N THR A 139 -9.38 16.32 -23.52
CA THR A 139 -8.39 17.03 -22.68
C THR A 139 -8.34 18.53 -22.97
N ASN A 140 -8.98 19.01 -24.04
CA ASN A 140 -8.96 20.42 -24.43
C ASN A 140 -9.53 21.36 -23.37
N GLN A 141 -10.41 20.87 -22.51
CA GLN A 141 -10.97 21.60 -21.37
C GLN A 141 -9.95 21.80 -20.23
N LEU A 142 -8.83 21.05 -20.21
CA LEU A 142 -7.81 21.11 -19.17
C LEU A 142 -6.82 22.27 -19.39
N SER A 143 -6.32 22.82 -18.29
CA SER A 143 -5.21 23.79 -18.31
C SER A 143 -3.92 23.18 -18.86
N LYS A 144 -3.02 24.01 -19.39
CA LYS A 144 -1.71 23.56 -19.91
C LYS A 144 -0.91 22.74 -18.89
N ARG A 145 -0.98 23.10 -17.60
CA ARG A 145 -0.33 22.36 -16.52
C ARG A 145 -0.94 20.97 -16.32
N GLN A 146 -2.26 20.87 -16.30
CA GLN A 146 -2.95 19.58 -16.16
C GLN A 146 -2.67 18.66 -17.34
N LYS A 147 -2.65 19.21 -18.57
CA LYS A 147 -2.26 18.45 -19.76
C LYS A 147 -0.84 17.91 -19.66
N ALA A 148 0.11 18.73 -19.19
CA ALA A 148 1.48 18.27 -18.98
C ALA A 148 1.56 17.15 -17.92
N THR A 149 0.94 17.32 -16.75
CA THR A 149 0.89 16.28 -15.70
C THR A 149 0.21 15.01 -16.18
N PHE A 150 -0.81 15.13 -17.02
CA PHE A 150 -1.47 13.96 -17.61
C PHE A 150 -0.58 13.27 -18.64
N ALA A 151 0.06 13.99 -19.55
CA ALA A 151 1.03 13.41 -20.50
C ALA A 151 2.16 12.67 -19.76
N HIS A 152 2.62 13.24 -18.65
CA HIS A 152 3.55 12.63 -17.72
C HIS A 152 3.05 11.29 -17.16
N LEU A 153 1.81 11.22 -16.69
CA LEU A 153 1.17 9.98 -16.23
C LEU A 153 1.17 8.92 -17.34
N LEU A 154 0.82 9.30 -18.57
CA LEU A 154 0.77 8.36 -19.70
C LEU A 154 2.15 7.83 -20.08
N SER A 155 3.16 8.70 -20.02
CA SER A 155 4.55 8.31 -20.27
C SER A 155 5.09 7.37 -19.19
N ALA A 156 4.70 7.58 -17.93
CA ALA A 156 5.14 6.77 -16.80
C ALA A 156 4.44 5.40 -16.76
N PHE A 157 3.16 5.34 -17.13
CA PHE A 157 2.34 4.14 -17.05
C PHE A 157 1.63 3.83 -18.38
N PRO A 158 2.37 3.39 -19.42
CA PRO A 158 1.79 3.12 -20.73
C PRO A 158 0.78 1.97 -20.72
N SER A 159 0.95 0.97 -19.86
CA SER A 159 -0.01 -0.14 -19.71
C SER A 159 -1.34 0.34 -19.11
N LEU A 160 -1.29 1.31 -18.19
CA LEU A 160 -2.47 1.94 -17.61
C LEU A 160 -3.20 2.74 -18.69
N ALA A 161 -2.46 3.51 -19.50
CA ALA A 161 -3.04 4.28 -20.60
C ALA A 161 -3.81 3.40 -21.61
N GLN A 162 -3.29 2.19 -21.87
CA GLN A 162 -3.95 1.20 -22.74
C GLN A 162 -5.19 0.59 -22.07
N SER A 163 -5.11 0.20 -20.80
CA SER A 163 -6.28 -0.37 -20.10
C SER A 163 -7.43 0.62 -19.94
N LEU A 164 -7.10 1.91 -19.88
CA LEU A 164 -8.09 2.98 -19.70
C LEU A 164 -8.78 3.43 -20.99
N ASP A 165 -8.33 2.95 -22.16
CA ASP A 165 -8.82 3.40 -23.47
C ASP A 165 -9.01 4.93 -23.51
N ILE A 166 -7.92 5.65 -23.32
CA ILE A 166 -7.93 7.11 -23.10
C ILE A 166 -8.46 7.89 -24.32
N GLY A 167 -8.53 7.25 -25.48
CA GLY A 167 -9.16 7.79 -26.69
C GLY A 167 -10.70 7.85 -26.62
N ASN A 168 -11.32 7.20 -25.63
CA ASN A 168 -12.78 7.13 -25.50
C ASN A 168 -13.40 8.50 -25.23
N SER A 169 -14.50 8.84 -25.91
CA SER A 169 -15.23 10.09 -25.70
C SER A 169 -15.94 10.16 -24.34
N GLY A 170 -16.14 9.03 -23.66
CA GLY A 170 -16.79 8.95 -22.34
C GLY A 170 -16.02 9.66 -21.21
N TRP A 171 -14.71 9.87 -21.39
CA TRP A 171 -13.87 10.61 -20.44
C TRP A 171 -14.29 12.08 -20.30
N GLY A 172 -14.81 12.71 -21.37
CA GLY A 172 -15.35 14.07 -21.29
C GLY A 172 -16.55 14.16 -20.35
N SER A 173 -17.54 13.29 -20.56
CA SER A 173 -18.73 13.23 -19.68
C SER A 173 -18.38 12.86 -18.23
N PHE A 174 -17.33 12.05 -18.03
CA PHE A 174 -16.86 11.69 -16.69
C PHE A 174 -16.27 12.91 -15.96
N MET A 175 -15.52 13.77 -16.65
CA MET A 175 -14.95 14.99 -16.05
C MET A 175 -15.99 16.05 -15.74
N GLU A 176 -17.03 16.14 -16.54
CA GLU A 176 -18.12 17.11 -16.32
C GLU A 176 -19.03 16.71 -15.16
N ASN A 177 -19.01 15.43 -14.74
CA ASN A 177 -19.82 14.94 -13.62
C ASN A 177 -19.19 15.34 -12.26
N PRO A 178 -19.89 16.13 -11.41
CA PRO A 178 -19.39 16.52 -10.10
C PRO A 178 -19.29 15.37 -9.08
N ARG A 179 -19.84 14.19 -9.38
CA ARG A 179 -19.73 12.96 -8.57
C ARG A 179 -19.13 11.82 -9.40
N CYS A 180 -18.03 12.11 -10.08
CA CYS A 180 -17.36 11.14 -10.94
C CYS A 180 -16.90 9.88 -10.18
N GLU A 181 -16.64 10.00 -8.88
CA GLU A 181 -16.26 8.89 -7.99
C GLU A 181 -17.40 7.91 -7.66
N SER A 182 -18.66 8.29 -7.91
CA SER A 182 -19.84 7.44 -7.67
C SER A 182 -20.41 6.84 -8.95
N GLY A 183 -19.93 7.27 -10.13
CA GLY A 183 -20.40 6.80 -11.42
C GLY A 183 -19.58 5.61 -11.94
N GLU A 184 -20.05 5.02 -13.04
CA GLU A 184 -19.29 3.99 -13.76
C GLU A 184 -18.05 4.59 -14.40
N PHE A 185 -16.94 3.87 -14.30
CA PHE A 185 -15.69 4.32 -14.87
C PHE A 185 -15.69 4.08 -16.38
N PRO A 186 -15.29 5.05 -17.25
CA PRO A 186 -15.40 4.90 -18.70
C PRO A 186 -14.69 3.66 -19.26
N ALA A 187 -13.62 3.22 -18.62
CA ALA A 187 -12.83 2.05 -18.99
C ALA A 187 -13.47 0.69 -18.59
N GLU A 188 -14.43 0.64 -17.66
CA GLU A 188 -15.09 -0.62 -17.25
C GLU A 188 -15.97 -1.22 -18.37
N LYS A 189 -16.25 -0.45 -19.43
CA LYS A 189 -16.88 -0.99 -20.65
C LYS A 189 -15.95 -1.92 -21.46
N ALA A 190 -14.65 -1.98 -21.13
CA ALA A 190 -13.66 -2.84 -21.77
C ALA A 190 -13.27 -4.04 -20.89
N GLY A 191 -14.26 -4.85 -20.50
CA GLY A 191 -14.03 -6.23 -20.04
C GLY A 191 -14.38 -6.50 -18.58
N SER A 192 -15.55 -7.13 -18.38
CA SER A 192 -15.71 -8.11 -17.30
C SER A 192 -14.53 -9.08 -17.30
N ILE A 193 -13.88 -9.20 -16.15
CA ILE A 193 -13.23 -10.44 -15.70
C ILE A 193 -13.92 -10.84 -14.40
#